data_AF-A0A2P8AYS6-F1
#
_entry.id   AF-A0A2P8AYS6-F1
#
_cell.length_a   1.000
_cell.length_b   1.000
_cell.length_c   1.000
_cell.angle_alpha   90.00
_cell.angle_beta   90.00
_cell.angle_gamma   90.00
#
_symmetry.space_group_name_H-M   'P 1'
#
loop_
_entity.id
_entity.type
_entity.pdbx_description
1 polymer ?
#
loop_
_entity_poly.entity_id
_entity_poly.type
_entity_poly.pdbx_seq_one_letter_code
_entity_poly.pdbx_strand_id
1 'polypeptide(L)'
;MYRSMEYGDTARVVTPSDATEYRLGTVTDVAYSTPHTTYARRYTVRFPNGAERTYPADHVVRCTRADDHAALEAAFTAAYAALRDACRIAHDFDPDLSVGTASLLRRLVDLTRLRLRLTLHPASPHDGGAIGGTQ
;
A
#
# COMPACT_ATOMS: atom_id res chain seq x y z
N MET A 1 -1.06 -3.04 23.15
CA MET A 1 -2.08 -4.10 23.36
C MET A 1 -2.66 -4.40 21.99
N TYR A 2 -2.37 -5.57 21.40
CA TYR A 2 -2.83 -5.91 20.05
C TYR A 2 -4.30 -6.35 20.15
N ARG A 3 -5.21 -5.55 19.58
CA ARG A 3 -6.64 -5.89 19.54
C ARG A 3 -6.90 -6.62 18.23
N SER A 4 -7.31 -7.89 18.34
CA SER A 4 -7.72 -8.72 17.22
C SER A 4 -8.82 -8.04 16.40
N MET A 5 -8.82 -8.25 15.08
CA MET A 5 -9.94 -7.87 14.23
C MET A 5 -11.19 -8.66 14.60
N GLU A 6 -12.35 -8.01 14.46
CA GLU A 6 -13.67 -8.55 14.76
C GLU A 6 -14.48 -8.69 13.46
N TYR A 7 -15.58 -9.45 13.52
CA TYR A 7 -16.52 -9.54 12.41
C TYR A 7 -16.98 -8.14 11.98
N GLY A 8 -16.95 -7.86 10.68
CA GLY A 8 -17.33 -6.57 10.10
C GLY A 8 -16.17 -5.57 9.97
N ASP A 9 -14.99 -5.86 10.52
CA ASP A 9 -13.83 -5.00 10.32
C ASP A 9 -13.36 -5.00 8.86
N THR A 10 -12.84 -3.86 8.42
CA THR A 10 -12.17 -3.74 7.13
C THR A 10 -10.72 -4.22 7.27
N ALA A 11 -10.33 -5.08 6.33
CA ALA A 11 -9.07 -5.79 6.32
C ALA A 11 -8.38 -5.68 4.97
N ARG A 12 -7.04 -5.70 5.00
CA ARG A 12 -6.20 -5.76 3.81
C ARG A 12 -5.20 -6.92 3.92
N VAL A 13 -5.01 -7.65 2.84
CA VAL A 13 -3.96 -8.67 2.72
C VAL A 13 -2.61 -7.96 2.60
N VAL A 14 -1.63 -8.35 3.43
CA VAL A 14 -0.29 -7.73 3.48
C VAL A 14 0.48 -7.94 2.18
N THR A 15 0.41 -9.16 1.64
CA THR A 15 1.09 -9.56 0.41
C THR A 15 0.08 -10.12 -0.59
N PRO A 16 -0.64 -9.24 -1.31
CA PRO A 16 -1.66 -9.66 -2.26
C PRO A 16 -1.04 -10.35 -3.49
N SER A 17 -1.62 -11.48 -3.89
CA SER A 17 -1.16 -12.30 -5.02
C SER A 17 -1.95 -12.04 -6.31
N ASP A 18 -3.16 -11.49 -6.20
CA ASP A 18 -4.01 -11.17 -7.35
C ASP A 18 -4.86 -9.92 -7.15
N ALA A 19 -5.48 -9.45 -8.24
CA ALA A 19 -6.25 -8.21 -8.29
C ALA A 19 -7.44 -8.15 -7.31
N THR A 20 -7.94 -9.29 -6.83
CA THR A 20 -8.96 -9.36 -5.77
C THR A 20 -8.35 -9.02 -4.43
N GLU A 21 -7.18 -9.59 -4.10
CA GLU A 21 -6.51 -9.41 -2.81
C GLU A 21 -5.95 -7.99 -2.62
N TYR A 22 -5.70 -7.27 -3.70
CA TYR A 22 -5.38 -5.84 -3.65
C TYR A 22 -6.53 -4.97 -3.13
N ARG A 23 -7.76 -5.48 -3.15
CA ARG A 23 -8.94 -4.73 -2.66
C ARG A 23 -9.08 -4.91 -1.16
N LEU A 24 -9.63 -3.89 -0.51
CA LEU A 24 -10.11 -4.03 0.86
C LEU A 24 -11.25 -5.04 0.91
N GLY A 25 -11.20 -5.92 1.90
CA GLY A 25 -12.27 -6.84 2.22
C GLY A 25 -12.80 -6.61 3.62
N THR A 26 -13.87 -7.32 3.94
CA THR A 26 -14.51 -7.29 5.26
C THR A 26 -14.29 -8.63 5.95
N VAL A 27 -13.89 -8.61 7.21
CA VAL A 27 -13.77 -9.83 8.02
C VAL A 27 -15.16 -10.42 8.23
N THR A 28 -15.36 -11.66 7.78
CA THR A 28 -16.62 -12.41 7.94
C THR A 28 -16.50 -13.56 8.92
N ASP A 29 -15.29 -13.96 9.31
CA ASP A 29 -15.09 -14.96 10.36
C ASP A 29 -13.71 -14.80 11.01
N VAL A 30 -13.63 -15.17 12.30
CA VAL A 30 -12.41 -15.11 13.10
C VAL A 30 -12.19 -16.46 13.78
N ALA A 31 -11.15 -17.18 13.36
CA ALA A 31 -10.78 -18.45 13.99
C ALA A 31 -9.74 -18.21 15.10
N TYR A 32 -10.11 -18.44 16.35
CA TYR A 32 -9.24 -18.28 17.52
C TYR A 32 -8.41 -19.54 17.79
N SER A 33 -7.24 -19.35 18.41
CA SER A 33 -6.31 -20.45 18.69
C SER A 33 -6.84 -21.44 19.75
N THR A 34 -7.58 -20.96 20.74
CA THR A 34 -8.40 -21.79 21.66
C THR A 34 -9.66 -21.01 22.05
N PRO A 35 -10.70 -21.66 22.63
CA PRO A 35 -11.99 -21.02 22.89
C PRO A 35 -11.95 -19.88 23.92
N HIS A 36 -10.84 -19.73 24.67
CA HIS A 36 -10.70 -18.75 25.74
C HIS A 36 -9.58 -17.73 25.45
N THR A 37 -9.00 -17.73 24.24
CA THR A 37 -7.98 -16.74 23.85
C THR A 37 -8.59 -15.63 23.02
N THR A 38 -8.01 -14.44 23.12
CA THR A 38 -8.25 -13.35 22.16
C THR A 38 -7.35 -13.45 20.92
N TYR A 39 -6.41 -14.40 20.85
CA TYR A 39 -5.46 -14.54 19.75
C TYR A 39 -6.12 -15.21 18.54
N ALA A 40 -6.44 -14.40 17.54
CA ALA A 40 -6.90 -14.88 16.25
C ALA A 40 -5.76 -15.60 15.52
N ARG A 41 -6.06 -16.78 14.97
CA ARG A 41 -5.15 -17.58 14.17
C ARG A 41 -5.36 -17.33 12.68
N ARG A 42 -6.62 -17.18 12.27
CA ARG A 42 -7.01 -16.95 10.88
C ARG A 42 -8.19 -16.00 10.79
N TYR A 43 -8.25 -15.28 9.68
CA TYR A 43 -9.36 -14.40 9.32
C TYR A 43 -9.93 -14.85 7.98
N THR A 44 -11.25 -14.99 7.92
CA THR A 44 -11.96 -15.09 6.64
C THR A 44 -12.36 -13.69 6.22
N VAL A 45 -11.96 -13.32 5.01
CA VAL A 45 -12.17 -11.99 4.44
C VAL A 45 -13.02 -12.13 3.18
N ARG A 46 -14.13 -11.39 3.15
CA ARG A 46 -15.00 -11.24 1.98
C ARG A 46 -14.62 -10.00 1.19
N PHE A 47 -14.32 -10.19 -0.08
CA PHE A 47 -13.96 -9.11 -1.01
C PHE A 47 -15.20 -8.51 -1.70
N PRO A 48 -15.07 -7.33 -2.33
CA PRO A 48 -16.20 -6.64 -2.97
C PRO A 48 -16.85 -7.41 -4.12
N ASN A 49 -16.11 -8.33 -4.75
CA ASN A 49 -16.65 -9.24 -5.77
C ASN A 49 -17.44 -10.41 -5.20
N GLY A 50 -17.59 -10.48 -3.86
CA GLY A 50 -18.28 -11.55 -3.15
C GLY A 50 -17.42 -12.78 -2.87
N ALA A 51 -16.17 -12.82 -3.33
CA ALA A 51 -15.25 -13.93 -3.02
C ALA A 51 -14.85 -13.89 -1.54
N GLU A 52 -14.82 -15.05 -0.89
CA GLU A 52 -14.33 -15.20 0.48
C GLU A 52 -13.07 -16.03 0.49
N ARG A 53 -12.07 -15.60 1.27
CA ARG A 53 -10.79 -16.32 1.43
C ARG A 53 -10.30 -16.24 2.86
N THR A 54 -9.63 -17.29 3.32
CA THR A 54 -9.16 -17.40 4.71
C THR A 54 -7.64 -17.33 4.78
N TYR A 55 -7.13 -16.35 5.52
CA TYR A 55 -5.70 -16.07 5.66
C TYR A 55 -5.22 -16.29 7.09
N PRO A 56 -3.93 -16.60 7.30
CA PRO A 56 -3.29 -16.48 8.61
C PRO A 56 -3.42 -15.06 9.18
N ALA A 57 -3.49 -14.92 10.50
CA ALA A 57 -3.62 -13.62 11.15
C ALA A 57 -2.50 -12.65 10.76
N ASP A 58 -1.26 -13.13 10.61
CA ASP A 58 -0.09 -12.31 10.26
C ASP A 58 -0.12 -11.80 8.80
N HIS A 59 -1.00 -12.36 7.95
CA HIS A 59 -1.13 -12.00 6.54
C HIS A 59 -2.21 -10.95 6.30
N VAL A 60 -2.93 -10.53 7.34
CA VAL A 60 -4.04 -9.60 7.24
C VAL A 60 -3.90 -8.51 8.30
N VAL A 61 -4.03 -7.26 7.87
CA VAL A 61 -3.99 -6.12 8.76
C VAL A 61 -5.32 -5.39 8.75
N ARG A 62 -5.72 -4.86 9.91
CA ARG A 62 -6.87 -3.94 9.99
C ARG A 62 -6.53 -2.70 9.19
N CYS A 63 -7.43 -2.30 8.31
CA CYS A 63 -7.22 -1.15 7.43
C CYS A 63 -8.46 -0.28 7.48
N THR A 64 -8.34 0.95 7.97
CA THR A 64 -9.45 1.90 7.90
C THR A 64 -9.43 2.61 6.53
N ARG A 65 -10.52 3.31 6.21
CA ARG A 65 -10.59 4.11 4.99
C ARG A 65 -9.54 5.23 4.94
N ALA A 66 -9.05 5.69 6.10
CA ALA A 66 -7.96 6.64 6.18
C ALA A 66 -6.61 5.98 5.85
N ASP A 67 -6.39 4.75 6.32
CA ASP A 67 -5.18 3.97 6.01
C ASP A 67 -5.10 3.62 4.51
N ASP A 68 -6.24 3.38 3.86
CA ASP A 68 -6.30 3.11 2.42
C ASP A 68 -5.85 4.32 1.59
N HIS A 69 -6.29 5.53 1.97
CA HIS A 69 -5.89 6.78 1.35
C HIS A 69 -4.39 7.05 1.54
N ALA A 70 -3.86 6.87 2.76
CA ALA A 70 -2.43 7.01 3.04
C ALA A 70 -1.59 5.98 2.27
N ALA A 71 -2.05 4.73 2.16
CA ALA A 71 -1.35 3.71 1.38
C ALA A 71 -1.37 4.01 -0.13
N LEU A 72 -2.46 4.57 -0.64
CA LEU A 72 -2.56 5.01 -2.02
C LEU A 72 -1.60 6.18 -2.29
N GLU A 73 -1.51 7.13 -1.36
CA GLU A 73 -0.54 8.23 -1.41
C GLU A 73 0.90 7.71 -1.42
N ALA A 74 1.24 6.77 -0.53
CA ALA A 74 2.56 6.17 -0.49
C ALA A 74 2.92 5.44 -1.80
N ALA A 75 1.97 4.68 -2.37
CA ALA A 75 2.18 3.98 -3.63
C ALA A 75 2.42 4.94 -4.81
N PHE A 76 1.62 6.01 -4.92
CA PHE A 76 1.84 7.01 -5.97
C PHE A 76 3.14 7.79 -5.76
N THR A 77 3.53 8.06 -4.52
CA THR A 77 4.80 8.72 -4.20
C THR A 77 5.99 7.86 -4.62
N ALA A 78 5.94 6.54 -4.36
CA ALA A 78 6.97 5.60 -4.81
C ALA A 78 7.05 5.52 -6.35
N ALA A 79 5.89 5.45 -7.03
CA ALA A 79 5.84 5.45 -8.49
C ALA A 79 6.40 6.75 -9.09
N TYR A 80 6.10 7.91 -8.48
CA TYR A 80 6.66 9.19 -8.88
C TYR A 80 8.20 9.21 -8.76
N ALA A 81 8.74 8.71 -7.65
CA ALA A 81 10.19 8.62 -7.44
C ALA A 81 10.86 7.74 -8.51
N ALA A 82 10.32 6.54 -8.75
CA ALA A 82 10.83 5.63 -9.77
C ALA A 82 10.80 6.22 -11.18
N LEU A 83 9.70 6.90 -11.57
CA LEU A 83 9.60 7.57 -12.87
C LEU A 83 10.55 8.77 -12.98
N ARG A 84 10.78 9.51 -11.89
CA ARG A 84 11.74 10.62 -11.87
C ARG A 84 13.16 10.13 -12.11
N ASP A 85 13.54 9.03 -11.46
CA ASP A 85 14.87 8.45 -11.63
C ASP A 85 15.04 7.85 -13.03
N ALA A 86 14.01 7.16 -13.57
CA ALA A 86 14.02 6.71 -14.96
C ALA A 86 14.15 7.88 -15.95
N CYS A 87 13.48 9.01 -15.70
CA CYS A 87 13.58 10.21 -16.54
C CYS A 87 14.98 10.82 -16.53
N ARG A 88 15.69 10.77 -15.40
CA ARG A 88 17.08 11.22 -15.27
C ARG A 88 18.03 10.30 -16.03
N ILE A 89 17.93 9.00 -15.80
CA ILE A 89 18.75 8.00 -16.51
C ILE A 89 18.51 8.09 -18.02
N ALA A 90 17.26 8.25 -18.43
CA ALA A 90 16.92 8.44 -19.84
C ALA A 90 17.49 9.75 -20.39
N HIS A 91 17.54 10.84 -19.62
CA HIS A 91 18.11 12.10 -20.10
C HIS A 91 19.57 11.96 -20.54
N ASP A 92 20.36 11.16 -19.83
CA ASP A 92 21.77 10.90 -20.13
C ASP A 92 21.96 9.89 -21.28
N PHE A 93 20.95 9.07 -21.59
CA PHE A 93 21.05 7.96 -22.56
C PHE A 93 20.29 8.23 -23.87
N ASP A 94 19.04 8.68 -23.78
CA ASP A 94 18.11 8.93 -24.89
C ASP A 94 17.15 10.10 -24.54
N PRO A 95 17.34 11.27 -25.16
CA PRO A 95 16.55 12.46 -24.86
C PRO A 95 15.06 12.31 -25.23
N ASP A 96 14.70 11.52 -26.24
CA ASP A 96 13.30 11.28 -26.61
C ASP A 96 12.60 10.39 -25.57
N LEU A 97 13.30 9.38 -25.04
CA LEU A 97 12.81 8.55 -23.94
C LEU A 97 12.60 9.37 -22.65
N SER A 98 13.46 10.37 -22.42
CA SER A 98 13.33 11.31 -21.32
C SER A 98 12.06 12.17 -21.44
N VAL A 99 11.78 12.71 -22.64
CA VAL A 99 10.56 13.49 -22.91
C VAL A 99 9.29 12.63 -22.75
N GLY A 100 9.32 11.39 -23.24
CA GLY A 100 8.22 10.43 -23.05
C GLY A 100 7.95 10.13 -21.57
N THR A 101 9.01 9.90 -20.79
CA THR A 101 8.90 9.60 -19.36
C THR A 101 8.43 10.81 -18.54
N ALA A 102 8.93 12.02 -18.85
CA ALA A 102 8.47 13.26 -18.24
C ALA A 102 6.96 13.51 -18.49
N SER A 103 6.48 13.16 -19.68
CA SER A 103 5.06 13.26 -20.04
C SER A 103 4.17 12.33 -19.21
N LEU A 104 4.63 11.09 -18.98
CA LEU A 104 3.95 10.12 -18.10
C LEU A 104 3.92 10.60 -16.65
N LEU A 105 5.03 11.15 -16.16
CA LEU A 105 5.16 11.69 -14.82
C LEU A 105 4.20 12.86 -14.60
N ARG A 106 4.06 13.77 -15.58
CA ARG A 106 3.08 14.87 -15.54
C ARG A 106 1.63 14.36 -15.48
N ARG A 107 1.28 13.37 -16.31
CA ARG A 107 -0.06 12.76 -16.29
C ARG A 107 -0.37 12.08 -14.96
N LEU A 108 0.62 11.42 -14.35
CA LEU A 108 0.44 10.79 -13.04
C LEU A 108 0.15 11.84 -11.96
N VAL A 109 0.89 12.95 -11.94
CA VAL A 109 0.65 14.08 -11.02
C VAL A 109 -0.73 14.69 -11.21
N ASP A 110 -1.15 14.92 -12.46
CA ASP A 110 -2.47 15.48 -12.75
C ASP A 110 -3.59 14.55 -12.25
N LEU A 111 -3.44 13.24 -12.46
CA LEU A 111 -4.43 12.23 -12.06
C LEU A 111 -4.54 12.14 -10.53
N THR A 112 -3.42 12.13 -9.81
CA THR A 112 -3.41 12.10 -8.33
C THR A 112 -3.95 13.38 -7.72
N ARG A 113 -3.66 14.54 -8.33
CA ARG A 113 -4.14 15.84 -7.83
C ARG A 113 -5.64 16.02 -8.06
N LEU A 114 -6.14 15.67 -9.26
CA LEU A 114 -7.54 15.90 -9.64
C LEU A 114 -8.51 14.87 -9.04
N ARG A 115 -8.12 13.58 -9.02
CA ARG A 115 -9.04 12.50 -8.61
C ARG A 115 -8.92 12.11 -7.15
N LEU A 116 -7.73 12.23 -6.57
CA LEU A 116 -7.45 11.74 -5.23
C LEU A 116 -7.22 12.89 -4.23
N ARG A 117 -7.21 14.15 -4.71
CA ARG A 117 -6.81 15.35 -3.95
C ARG A 117 -5.47 15.15 -3.23
N LEU A 118 -4.60 14.32 -3.78
CA LEU A 118 -3.29 14.02 -3.23
C LEU A 118 -2.30 15.08 -3.70
N THR A 119 -1.58 15.65 -2.75
CA THR A 119 -0.39 16.44 -3.05
C THR A 119 0.79 15.48 -3.03
N LEU A 120 1.22 15.01 -4.20
CA LEU A 120 2.46 14.25 -4.30
C LEU A 120 3.61 15.18 -3.94
N HIS A 121 4.04 15.13 -2.68
CA HIS A 121 5.29 15.76 -2.32
C HIS A 121 6.41 14.94 -2.94
N PRO A 122 7.38 15.58 -3.62
CA PRO A 122 8.59 14.89 -3.98
C PRO A 122 9.18 14.36 -2.67
N ALA A 123 9.25 13.03 -2.54
CA ALA A 123 9.89 12.41 -1.40
C ALA A 123 11.26 13.07 -1.27
N SER A 124 11.50 13.72 -0.12
CA SER A 124 12.83 14.22 0.19
C SER A 124 13.77 13.02 0.07
N PRO A 125 14.96 13.19 -0.54
CA PRO A 125 15.93 12.11 -0.59
C PRO A 125 16.11 11.59 0.83
N HIS A 126 15.94 10.27 0.96
CA HIS A 126 16.09 9.51 2.19
C HIS A 126 17.30 10.07 2.95
N ASP A 127 17.05 10.76 4.06
CA ASP A 127 18.10 11.16 5.00
C ASP A 127 18.61 9.83 5.55
N GLY A 128 19.74 9.38 5.00
CA GLY A 128 20.43 8.18 5.45
C GLY A 128 20.72 8.38 6.91
N GLY A 129 20.06 7.59 7.76
CA GLY A 129 20.26 7.62 9.19
C GLY A 129 21.76 7.58 9.50
N ALA A 130 22.27 8.71 9.96
CA ALA A 130 23.56 8.79 10.63
C ALA A 130 23.43 7.98 11.92
N ILE A 131 23.70 6.69 11.83
CA ILE A 131 23.97 5.85 12.99
C ILE A 131 25.29 6.35 13.59
N GLY A 132 25.19 6.89 14.80
CA GLY A 132 26.34 7.28 15.61
C GLY A 132 27.30 6.11 15.79
N GLY A 133 28.54 6.32 15.35
CA GLY A 133 29.68 5.51 15.76
C GLY A 133 30.51 6.34 16.73
N THR A 134 30.23 6.21 18.02
CA THR A 134 31.21 6.47 19.07
C THR A 134 32.30 5.39 19.00
N GLN A 135 33.53 5.80 18.74
CA GLN A 135 34.75 5.23 19.31
C GLN A 135 35.81 6.32 19.37
#